data_AF-A0A9E1W2N4-F1
#
_entry.id   AF-A0A9E1W2N4-F1
#
_cell.length_a   1.000
_cell.length_b   1.000
_cell.length_c   1.000
_cell.angle_alpha   90.00
_cell.angle_beta   90.00
_cell.angle_gamma   90.00
#
_symmetry.space_group_name_H-M   'P 1'
#
loop_
_entity.id
_entity.type
_entity.pdbx_description
1 polymer ?
#
loop_
_entity_poly.entity_id
_entity_poly.type
_entity_poly.pdbx_seq_one_letter_code
_entity_poly.pdbx_strand_id
1 'polypeptide(L)'
;SDMADEAVAVLDALGIDKAHVTGASMGGMITQQLAIDHPERVASVISIMSTTGSPAIGQANPVALTALLRVPPSERSAASKRNVELGRIISGPLFDENFASDAATAAYDRSFYPTGAAFQIAAIAKTGDRTEALKQLPHRALVIHGQADPLITPSGGEATAPRSRPRPC
;
A
#
# COMPACT_ATOMS: atom_id res chain seq x y z
N SER A 1 15.95 0.27 -1.10
CA SER A 1 15.52 1.10 0.06
C SER A 1 15.28 0.16 1.22
N ASP A 2 15.42 0.59 2.48
CA ASP A 2 15.41 -0.30 3.65
C ASP A 2 14.31 -1.38 3.61
N MET A 3 13.05 -1.02 3.34
CA MET A 3 11.93 -1.98 3.28
C MET A 3 11.95 -2.92 2.04
N ALA A 4 12.46 -2.46 0.90
CA ALA A 4 12.63 -3.31 -0.28
C ALA A 4 13.78 -4.32 -0.07
N ASP A 5 14.87 -3.86 0.56
CA ASP A 5 16.03 -4.68 0.88
C ASP A 5 15.68 -5.72 1.95
N GLU A 6 14.84 -5.37 2.93
CA GLU A 6 14.25 -6.30 3.90
C GLU A 6 13.40 -7.39 3.21
N ALA A 7 12.61 -7.04 2.20
CA ALA A 7 11.82 -8.02 1.46
C ALA A 7 12.73 -9.03 0.72
N VAL A 8 13.85 -8.57 0.15
CA VAL A 8 14.87 -9.44 -0.44
C VAL A 8 15.49 -10.37 0.60
N ALA A 9 15.83 -9.85 1.78
CA ALA A 9 16.40 -10.66 2.86
C ALA A 9 15.45 -11.78 3.31
N VAL A 10 14.13 -11.54 3.29
CA VAL A 10 13.12 -12.59 3.54
C VAL A 10 13.15 -13.65 2.45
N LEU A 11 13.25 -13.26 1.18
CA LEU A 11 13.36 -14.21 0.08
C LEU A 11 14.62 -15.07 0.20
N ASP A 12 15.76 -14.46 0.54
CA ASP A 12 17.03 -15.16 0.75
C ASP A 12 16.94 -16.17 1.90
N ALA A 13 16.36 -15.76 3.03
CA ALA A 13 16.17 -16.63 4.19
C ALA A 13 15.26 -17.83 3.88
N LEU A 14 14.34 -17.69 2.92
CA LEU A 14 13.44 -18.75 2.47
C LEU A 14 13.99 -19.56 1.29
N GLY A 15 15.16 -19.20 0.74
CA GLY A 15 15.72 -19.83 -0.46
C GLY A 15 14.88 -19.60 -1.72
N ILE A 16 14.21 -18.44 -1.80
CA ILE A 16 13.36 -18.06 -2.94
C ILE A 16 14.14 -17.12 -3.86
N ASP A 17 14.52 -17.63 -5.03
CA ASP A 17 15.25 -16.82 -6.01
C ASP A 17 14.39 -15.69 -6.58
N LYS A 18 13.10 -15.97 -6.86
CA LYS A 18 12.21 -15.05 -7.56
C LYS A 18 10.74 -15.24 -7.16
N ALA A 19 10.00 -14.14 -6.98
CA ALA A 19 8.61 -14.19 -6.52
C ALA A 19 7.65 -13.28 -7.29
N HIS A 20 6.37 -13.65 -7.30
CA HIS A 20 5.29 -12.73 -7.60
C HIS A 20 5.01 -11.89 -6.36
N VAL A 21 5.12 -10.56 -6.48
CA VAL A 21 5.04 -9.68 -5.31
C VAL A 21 3.74 -8.89 -5.37
N THR A 22 3.03 -8.87 -4.25
CA THR A 22 1.79 -8.11 -4.10
C THR A 22 1.87 -7.16 -2.92
N GLY A 23 1.26 -5.98 -3.06
CA GLY A 23 1.17 -5.02 -1.98
C GLY A 23 -0.01 -4.08 -2.13
N ALA A 24 -0.63 -3.76 -1.00
CA ALA A 24 -1.73 -2.81 -0.91
C ALA A 24 -1.26 -1.46 -0.35
N SER A 25 -1.72 -0.35 -0.92
CA SER A 25 -1.41 1.01 -0.45
C SER A 25 0.10 1.26 -0.37
N MET A 26 0.65 1.59 0.80
CA MET A 26 2.11 1.69 1.04
C MET A 26 2.86 0.40 0.64
N GLY A 27 2.27 -0.78 0.86
CA GLY A 27 2.85 -2.05 0.42
C GLY A 27 2.99 -2.13 -1.11
N GLY A 28 2.10 -1.47 -1.85
CA GLY A 28 2.23 -1.31 -3.30
C GLY A 28 3.45 -0.46 -3.68
N MET A 29 3.75 0.59 -2.90
CA MET A 29 4.97 1.40 -3.09
C MET A 29 6.24 0.60 -2.78
N ILE A 30 6.22 -0.24 -1.75
CA ILE A 30 7.32 -1.15 -1.43
C ILE A 30 7.51 -2.16 -2.56
N THR A 31 6.42 -2.74 -3.06
CA THR A 31 6.45 -3.66 -4.22
C THR A 31 7.04 -3.00 -5.46
N GLN A 32 6.63 -1.75 -5.74
CA GLN A 32 7.20 -0.94 -6.82
C GLN A 32 8.70 -0.73 -6.63
N GLN A 33 9.13 -0.35 -5.43
CA GLN A 33 10.54 -0.09 -5.13
C GLN A 33 11.38 -1.36 -5.23
N LEU A 34 10.88 -2.50 -4.72
CA LEU A 34 11.52 -3.81 -4.87
C LEU A 34 11.73 -4.17 -6.34
N ALA A 35 10.72 -3.95 -7.18
CA ALA A 35 10.83 -4.20 -8.61
C ALA A 35 11.83 -3.26 -9.32
N ILE A 36 12.02 -2.05 -8.81
CA ILE A 36 12.98 -1.07 -9.34
C ILE A 36 14.40 -1.42 -8.90
N ASP A 37 14.60 -1.71 -7.61
CA ASP A 37 15.92 -1.91 -7.00
C ASP A 37 16.46 -3.32 -7.28
N HIS A 38 15.58 -4.33 -7.34
CA HIS A 38 15.93 -5.76 -7.45
C HIS A 38 15.09 -6.47 -8.53
N PRO A 39 15.11 -6.01 -9.79
CA PRO A 39 14.24 -6.51 -10.85
C PRO A 39 14.39 -8.02 -11.12
N GLU A 40 15.57 -8.59 -10.90
CA GLU A 40 15.84 -10.02 -11.05
C GLU A 40 15.07 -10.89 -10.05
N ARG A 41 14.75 -10.33 -8.87
CA ARG A 41 14.02 -11.00 -7.78
C ARG A 41 12.50 -10.98 -7.97
N VAL A 42 11.99 -10.22 -8.95
CA VAL A 42 10.55 -10.03 -9.18
C VAL A 42 10.07 -10.70 -10.47
N ALA A 43 9.13 -11.63 -10.35
CA ALA A 43 8.44 -12.28 -11.47
C ALA A 43 7.32 -11.42 -12.06
N SER A 44 6.47 -10.85 -11.19
CA SER A 44 5.44 -9.89 -11.56
C SER A 44 5.04 -9.05 -10.37
N VAL A 45 4.43 -7.91 -10.64
CA VAL A 45 3.93 -6.97 -9.63
C VAL A 45 2.40 -7.00 -9.58
N ILE A 46 1.82 -7.07 -8.38
CA ILE A 46 0.39 -6.86 -8.15
C ILE A 46 0.24 -5.66 -7.20
N SER A 47 -0.15 -4.52 -7.74
CA SER A 47 -0.34 -3.28 -6.97
C SER A 47 -1.82 -3.08 -6.68
N ILE A 48 -2.18 -2.98 -5.41
CA ILE A 48 -3.56 -2.81 -4.97
C ILE A 48 -3.68 -1.43 -4.31
N MET A 49 -4.64 -0.62 -4.76
CA MET A 49 -5.00 0.67 -4.14
C MET A 49 -3.78 1.54 -3.79
N SER A 50 -2.87 1.74 -4.74
CA SER A 50 -1.58 2.42 -4.52
C SER A 50 -1.33 3.52 -5.56
N THR A 51 -0.20 4.21 -5.46
CA THR A 51 0.19 5.30 -6.36
C THR A 51 1.70 5.29 -6.63
N THR A 52 2.13 5.99 -7.67
CA THR A 52 3.56 6.16 -8.02
C THR A 52 4.30 7.08 -7.06
N GLY A 53 3.58 7.77 -6.17
CA GLY A 53 4.12 8.79 -5.27
C GLY A 53 4.22 10.18 -5.88
N SER A 54 3.75 10.35 -7.13
CA SER A 54 3.69 11.67 -7.74
C SER A 54 2.75 12.60 -6.96
N PRO A 55 3.19 13.83 -6.61
CA PRO A 55 2.37 14.77 -5.85
C PRO A 55 1.20 15.34 -6.67
N ALA A 56 1.13 15.07 -7.97
CA ALA A 56 0.09 15.60 -8.85
C ALA A 56 -1.17 14.72 -8.95
N ILE A 57 -1.11 13.47 -8.48
CA ILE A 57 -2.14 12.45 -8.73
C ILE A 57 -2.42 11.61 -7.48
N GLY A 58 -3.53 10.87 -7.47
CA GLY A 58 -3.87 9.99 -6.35
C GLY A 58 -4.18 10.72 -5.05
N GLN A 59 -4.60 11.99 -5.11
CA GLN A 59 -4.81 12.83 -3.93
C GLN A 59 -5.92 12.31 -3.02
N ALA A 60 -5.69 12.37 -1.71
CA ALA A 60 -6.64 11.93 -0.69
C ALA A 60 -7.76 12.95 -0.47
N ASN A 61 -8.96 12.46 -0.16
CA ASN A 61 -10.01 13.28 0.41
C ASN A 61 -9.55 13.81 1.79
N PRO A 62 -9.71 15.12 2.09
CA PRO A 62 -9.27 15.71 3.36
C PRO A 62 -9.85 15.03 4.62
N VAL A 63 -11.09 14.53 4.55
CA VAL A 63 -11.75 13.82 5.66
C VAL A 63 -11.07 12.49 5.91
N ALA A 64 -10.83 11.71 4.85
CA ALA A 64 -10.14 10.42 4.94
C ALA A 64 -8.70 10.58 5.42
N LEU A 65 -7.98 11.57 4.90
CA LEU A 65 -6.63 11.89 5.36
C LEU A 65 -6.60 12.28 6.83
N THR A 66 -7.53 13.14 7.27
CA THR A 66 -7.64 13.53 8.68
C THR A 66 -7.93 12.33 9.57
N ALA A 67 -8.84 11.43 9.15
CA ALA A 67 -9.16 10.22 9.90
C ALA A 67 -7.95 9.29 10.04
N LEU A 68 -7.17 9.12 8.96
CA LEU A 68 -5.95 8.31 8.94
C LEU A 68 -4.88 8.87 9.88
N LEU A 69 -4.65 10.19 9.85
CA LEU A 69 -3.59 10.88 10.60
C LEU A 69 -3.86 11.06 12.10
N ARG A 70 -5.08 10.82 12.58
CA ARG A 70 -5.39 10.90 14.02
C ARG A 70 -4.45 9.96 14.79
N VAL A 71 -4.00 10.34 15.98
CA VAL A 71 -3.25 9.42 16.85
C VAL A 71 -4.21 8.38 17.43
N PRO A 72 -3.92 7.06 17.32
CA PRO A 72 -4.78 6.05 17.92
C PRO A 72 -4.72 6.13 19.45
N PRO A 73 -5.86 6.08 20.15
CA PRO A 73 -5.87 6.03 21.61
C PRO A 73 -5.18 4.75 22.10
N SER A 74 -4.60 4.79 23.30
CA SER A 74 -3.90 3.64 23.89
C SER A 74 -4.85 2.57 24.41
N GLU A 75 -6.03 2.96 24.89
CA GLU A 75 -7.03 2.05 25.42
C GLU A 75 -7.63 1.18 24.30
N ARG A 76 -7.65 -0.14 24.51
CA ARG A 76 -8.02 -1.17 23.52
C ARG A 76 -9.38 -0.93 22.88
N SER A 77 -10.42 -0.66 23.68
CA SER A 77 -11.78 -0.46 23.16
C SER A 77 -11.88 0.80 22.32
N ALA A 78 -11.22 1.88 22.75
CA ALA A 78 -11.16 3.14 22.02
C ALA A 78 -10.34 3.00 20.72
N ALA A 79 -9.24 2.24 20.75
CA ALA A 79 -8.39 1.98 19.59
C ALA A 79 -9.15 1.18 18.53
N SER A 80 -9.88 0.15 18.98
CA SER A 80 -10.71 -0.69 18.13
C SER A 80 -11.84 0.12 17.49
N LYS A 81 -12.58 0.90 18.29
CA LYS A 81 -13.62 1.82 17.78
C LYS A 81 -13.07 2.81 16.74
N ARG A 82 -11.89 3.38 17.01
CA ARG A 82 -11.22 4.30 16.07
C ARG A 82 -10.84 3.61 14.76
N ASN A 83 -10.40 2.34 14.79
CA ASN A 83 -10.11 1.57 13.57
C ASN A 83 -11.38 1.21 12.79
N VAL A 84 -12.47 0.86 13.47
CA VAL A 84 -13.79 0.64 12.82
C VAL A 84 -14.25 1.92 12.12
N GLU A 85 -14.16 3.07 12.78
CA GLU A 85 -14.52 4.36 12.20
C GLU A 85 -13.64 4.73 11.00
N LEU A 86 -12.33 4.50 11.11
CA LEU A 86 -11.42 4.67 9.96
C LEU A 86 -11.84 3.77 8.79
N GLY A 87 -12.11 2.48 9.05
CA GLY A 87 -12.60 1.53 8.06
C GLY A 87 -13.87 2.01 7.36
N ARG A 88 -14.84 2.51 8.12
CA ARG A 88 -16.09 3.05 7.57
C ARG A 88 -15.85 4.20 6.58
N ILE A 89 -14.88 5.06 6.89
CA ILE A 89 -14.51 6.19 6.04
C ILE A 89 -13.81 5.73 4.76
N ILE A 90 -12.98 4.68 4.81
CA ILE A 90 -12.07 4.31 3.72
C ILE A 90 -12.48 3.10 2.89
N SER A 91 -13.46 2.31 3.32
CA SER A 91 -13.87 1.07 2.64
C SER A 91 -15.04 1.23 1.66
N GLY A 92 -15.62 2.43 1.55
CA GLY A 92 -16.74 2.70 0.63
C GLY A 92 -18.02 1.91 0.99
N PRO A 93 -18.91 1.64 0.00
CA PRO A 93 -20.25 1.09 0.27
C PRO A 93 -20.26 -0.38 0.70
N LEU A 94 -19.14 -1.09 0.58
CA LEU A 94 -19.01 -2.51 0.94
C LEU A 94 -18.48 -2.71 2.37
N PHE A 95 -18.49 -1.67 3.19
CA PHE A 95 -18.03 -1.74 4.57
C PHE A 95 -18.91 -2.68 5.40
N ASP A 96 -18.27 -3.69 6.00
CA ASP A 96 -18.87 -4.60 6.98
C ASP A 96 -18.35 -4.27 8.38
N GLU A 97 -19.23 -3.78 9.24
CA GLU A 97 -18.89 -3.35 10.59
C GLU A 97 -18.50 -4.52 11.51
N ASN A 98 -19.12 -5.69 11.35
CA ASN A 98 -18.79 -6.85 12.16
C ASN A 98 -17.38 -7.33 11.82
N PHE A 99 -17.09 -7.47 10.53
CA PHE A 99 -15.74 -7.80 10.07
C PHE A 99 -14.71 -6.76 10.52
N ALA A 100 -15.02 -5.47 10.39
CA ALA A 100 -14.13 -4.40 10.82
C ALA A 100 -13.87 -4.41 12.32
N SER A 101 -14.88 -4.71 13.14
CA SER A 101 -14.76 -4.83 14.60
C SER A 101 -13.85 -5.99 14.99
N ASP A 102 -14.05 -7.17 14.40
CA ASP A 102 -13.23 -8.35 14.65
C ASP A 102 -11.78 -8.12 14.21
N ALA A 103 -11.58 -7.55 13.02
CA ALA A 103 -10.26 -7.23 12.48
C ALA A 103 -9.53 -6.17 13.32
N ALA A 104 -10.22 -5.12 13.76
CA ALA A 104 -9.65 -4.06 14.58
C ALA A 104 -9.16 -4.59 15.93
N THR A 105 -9.97 -5.46 16.54
CA THR A 105 -9.67 -6.10 17.82
C THR A 105 -8.47 -7.04 17.69
N ALA A 106 -8.48 -7.92 16.68
CA ALA A 106 -7.38 -8.85 16.41
C ALA A 106 -6.07 -8.12 16.05
N ALA A 107 -6.15 -7.00 15.32
CA ALA A 107 -4.97 -6.20 14.99
C ALA A 107 -4.35 -5.56 16.24
N TYR A 108 -5.17 -5.02 17.15
CA TYR A 108 -4.70 -4.47 18.43
C TYR A 108 -4.03 -5.55 19.28
N ASP A 109 -4.68 -6.70 19.44
CA ASP A 109 -4.18 -7.80 20.28
C ASP A 109 -2.91 -8.43 19.70
N ARG A 110 -2.77 -8.46 18.37
CA ARG A 110 -1.56 -8.94 17.69
C ARG A 110 -0.37 -8.03 17.95
N SER A 111 -0.53 -6.72 17.78
CA SER A 111 0.53 -5.73 18.04
C SER A 111 -0.01 -4.30 18.03
N PHE A 112 -0.15 -3.70 19.22
CA PHE A 112 -0.43 -2.28 19.34
C PHE A 112 0.87 -1.46 19.40
N TYR A 113 1.23 -0.83 18.26
CA TYR A 113 2.42 0.01 18.14
C TYR A 113 2.09 1.38 17.51
N PRO A 114 1.58 2.35 18.31
CA PRO A 114 1.03 3.61 17.79
C PRO A 114 2.08 4.50 17.13
N THR A 115 3.34 4.43 17.57
CA THR A 115 4.47 5.15 16.95
C THR A 115 4.81 4.59 15.56
N GLY A 116 4.45 3.34 15.26
CA GLY A 116 4.65 2.71 13.95
C GLY A 116 3.97 3.47 12.82
N ALA A 117 2.78 4.01 13.06
CA ALA A 117 2.06 4.80 12.06
C ALA A 117 2.85 6.05 11.63
N ALA A 118 3.54 6.71 12.55
CA ALA A 118 4.37 7.87 12.24
C ALA A 118 5.56 7.49 11.35
N PHE A 119 6.19 6.33 11.60
CA PHE A 119 7.27 5.83 10.76
C PHE A 119 6.78 5.46 9.35
N GLN A 120 5.59 4.87 9.22
CA GLN A 120 4.98 4.58 7.91
C GLN A 120 4.72 5.86 7.11
N ILE A 121 4.14 6.88 7.74
CA ILE A 121 3.90 8.18 7.10
C ILE A 121 5.22 8.83 6.66
N ALA A 122 6.24 8.79 7.52
CA ALA A 122 7.56 9.32 7.18
C ALA A 122 8.21 8.56 6.02
N ALA A 123 8.05 7.23 5.96
CA ALA A 123 8.54 6.40 4.86
C ALA A 123 7.86 6.79 3.53
N ILE A 124 6.52 6.89 3.52
CA ILE A 124 5.75 7.33 2.35
C ILE A 124 6.26 8.69 1.85
N ALA A 125 6.41 9.67 2.76
CA ALA A 125 6.88 11.00 2.41
C ALA A 125 8.30 11.02 1.81
N LYS A 126 9.17 10.09 2.22
CA LYS A 126 10.55 9.97 1.70
C LYS A 126 10.66 9.17 0.40
N THR A 127 9.65 8.39 0.02
CA THR A 127 9.76 7.46 -1.12
C THR A 127 9.87 8.21 -2.47
N GLY A 128 9.42 9.46 -2.55
CA GLY A 128 9.50 10.30 -3.76
C GLY A 128 8.51 9.91 -4.86
N ASP A 129 8.77 10.35 -6.10
CA ASP A 129 7.99 9.99 -7.28
C ASP A 129 8.72 8.90 -8.09
N ARG A 130 8.06 7.75 -8.31
CA ARG A 130 8.61 6.60 -9.06
C ARG A 130 8.09 6.50 -10.50
N THR A 131 7.33 7.48 -10.97
CA THR A 131 6.62 7.41 -12.27
C THR A 131 7.54 7.05 -13.44
N GLU A 132 8.71 7.67 -13.56
CA GLU A 132 9.63 7.37 -14.67
C GLU A 132 10.30 6.00 -14.55
N ALA A 133 10.70 5.60 -13.33
CA ALA A 133 11.30 4.30 -13.08
C ALA A 133 10.32 3.15 -13.40
N LEU A 134 9.05 3.32 -13.03
CA LEU A 134 7.99 2.34 -13.30
C LEU A 134 7.74 2.12 -14.80
N LYS A 135 7.93 3.13 -15.65
CA LYS A 135 7.81 2.99 -17.10
C LYS A 135 8.89 2.08 -17.70
N GLN A 136 10.04 1.97 -17.04
CA GLN A 136 11.18 1.19 -17.52
C GLN A 136 11.12 -0.27 -17.07
N LEU A 137 10.24 -0.61 -16.12
CA LEU A 137 10.17 -1.96 -15.59
C LEU A 137 9.83 -2.99 -16.69
N PRO A 138 10.57 -4.11 -16.75
CA PRO A 138 10.31 -5.16 -17.73
C PRO A 138 9.17 -6.10 -17.28
N HIS A 139 8.71 -5.97 -16.04
CA HIS A 139 7.76 -6.91 -15.42
C HIS A 139 6.33 -6.71 -15.90
N ARG A 140 5.58 -7.80 -15.91
CA ARG A 140 4.12 -7.72 -15.99
C ARG A 140 3.58 -7.17 -14.67
N ALA A 141 2.60 -6.29 -14.75
CA ALA A 141 1.91 -5.77 -13.58
C ALA A 141 0.39 -5.91 -13.70
N LEU A 142 -0.25 -6.28 -12.59
CA LEU A 142 -1.69 -6.16 -12.37
C LEU A 142 -1.93 -5.01 -11.41
N VAL A 143 -2.79 -4.06 -11.79
CA VAL A 143 -3.21 -2.96 -10.93
C VAL A 143 -4.69 -3.14 -10.58
N ILE A 144 -4.99 -3.14 -9.29
CA ILE A 144 -6.35 -3.23 -8.76
C ILE A 144 -6.63 -1.96 -7.96
N HIS A 145 -7.71 -1.25 -8.26
CA HIS A 145 -8.05 -0.01 -7.57
C HIS A 145 -9.55 0.12 -7.33
N GLY A 146 -9.93 0.61 -6.15
CA GLY A 146 -11.32 0.88 -5.83
C GLY A 146 -11.80 2.18 -6.48
N GLN A 147 -12.91 2.14 -7.22
CA GLN A 147 -13.46 3.35 -7.87
C GLN A 147 -13.89 4.44 -6.88
N ALA A 148 -14.21 4.05 -5.64
CA ALA A 148 -14.62 4.93 -4.56
C ALA A 148 -13.54 5.09 -3.47
N ASP A 149 -12.26 4.82 -3.78
CA ASP A 149 -11.16 4.95 -2.82
C ASP A 149 -10.96 6.43 -2.42
N PRO A 150 -11.17 6.78 -1.14
CA PRO A 150 -11.07 8.17 -0.68
C PRO A 150 -9.67 8.55 -0.20
N LEU A 151 -8.73 7.60 -0.10
CA LEU A 151 -7.35 7.84 0.32
C LEU A 151 -6.42 8.00 -0.87
N ILE A 152 -6.56 7.13 -1.88
CA ILE A 152 -5.81 7.21 -3.11
C ILE A 152 -6.83 7.17 -4.24
N THR A 153 -7.07 8.31 -4.88
CA THR A 153 -8.02 8.34 -6.01
C THR A 153 -7.58 7.39 -7.13
N PRO A 154 -8.51 6.89 -7.97
CA PRO A 154 -8.20 5.94 -9.05
C PRO A 154 -7.06 6.37 -9.99
N SER A 155 -6.83 7.69 -10.15
CA SER A 155 -5.70 8.23 -10.90
C SER A 155 -4.33 7.74 -10.40
N GLY A 156 -4.20 7.39 -9.11
CA GLY A 156 -3.01 6.77 -8.53
C GLY A 156 -2.72 5.37 -9.12
N GLY A 157 -3.75 4.54 -9.20
CA GLY A 157 -3.67 3.22 -9.82
C GLY A 157 -3.40 3.32 -11.32
N GLU A 158 -4.11 4.20 -12.01
CA GLU A 158 -3.92 4.45 -13.45
C GLU A 158 -2.49 4.89 -13.78
N ALA A 159 -1.88 5.76 -12.96
CA ALA A 159 -0.49 6.17 -13.14
C ALA A 159 0.52 5.04 -12.85
N THR A 160 0.15 4.09 -11.99
CA THR A 160 0.97 2.91 -11.69
C THR A 160 0.90 1.86 -12.81
N ALA A 161 -0.18 1.84 -13.59
CA ALA A 161 -0.37 0.86 -14.65
C ALA A 161 0.72 1.00 -15.73
N PRO A 162 1.37 -0.10 -16.15
CA PRO A 162 2.32 -0.04 -17.24
C PRO A 162 1.60 0.39 -18.51
N ARG A 163 2.18 1.35 -19.24
CA ARG A 163 1.70 1.68 -20.59
C ARG A 163 1.85 0.41 -21.41
N SER A 164 0.73 -0.12 -21.90
CA SER A 164 0.62 -1.40 -22.60
C SER A 164 1.77 -1.58 -23.59
N ARG A 165 2.72 -2.46 -23.28
CA ARG A 165 3.60 -3.00 -24.31
C ARG A 165 2.77 -3.97 -25.16
N PRO A 166 2.79 -3.88 -26.50
CA PRO A 166 2.13 -4.86 -27.33
C PRO A 166 2.58 -6.25 -26.89
N ARG A 167 1.62 -7.17 -26.69
CA ARG A 167 1.97 -8.56 -26.40
C ARG A 167 2.79 -9.07 -27.60
N PRO A 168 3.96 -9.68 -27.40
CA PRO A 168 4.58 -10.42 -28.49
C PRO A 168 3.56 -11.46 -28.96
N CYS A 169 3.26 -11.42 -30.26
CA CYS A 169 2.40 -12.36 -30.96
C CYS A 169 2.90 -13.79 -30.79
#